data_AF-A0A1I1GXZ4-F1
#
_entry.id   AF-A0A1I1GXZ4-F1
#
_cell.length_a   1.000
_cell.length_b   1.000
_cell.length_c   1.000
_cell.angle_alpha   90.00
_cell.angle_beta   90.00
_cell.angle_gamma   90.00
#
_symmetry.space_group_name_H-M   'P 1'
#
loop_
_entity.id
_entity.type
_entity.pdbx_description
1 polymer ?
#
loop_
_entity_poly.entity_id
_entity_poly.type
_entity_poly.pdbx_seq_one_letter_code
_entity_poly.pdbx_strand_id
1 'polypeptide(L)'
;MSDISPDHQETDNVNESRLLEAYIQKPEKMSFYQKGLEKMQQAGVFGFRWHWSWWAFFFGWAFLLYRKAYLPALGAFFFVAVLSIIPFGFLIGMIVVGGSASYFILKRFNDLKNTLKGTEEERVKAMYAFGGFHTWVIWAAAIFYTLTFITAVVSLFVIGAAMNSGSPYGY
;
A
#
# COMPACT_ATOMS: atom_id res chain seq x y z
N MET A 1 13.96 -35.14 15.28
CA MET A 1 14.08 -34.57 13.92
C MET A 1 12.85 -35.07 13.18
N SER A 2 11.73 -34.32 13.20
CA SER A 2 10.49 -34.77 12.56
C SER A 2 10.64 -34.61 11.05
N ASP A 3 10.53 -35.72 10.34
CA ASP A 3 10.47 -35.79 8.88
C ASP A 3 9.19 -35.08 8.43
N ILE A 4 9.29 -33.80 8.08
CA ILE A 4 8.19 -33.07 7.45
C ILE A 4 8.17 -33.58 6.01
N SER A 5 7.27 -34.53 5.74
CA SER A 5 7.04 -35.04 4.40
C SER A 5 6.82 -33.86 3.43
N PRO A 6 7.54 -33.79 2.30
CA PRO A 6 7.45 -32.68 1.34
C PRO A 6 6.03 -32.44 0.83
N ASP A 7 5.18 -33.48 0.86
CA ASP A 7 3.75 -33.45 0.50
C ASP A 7 2.92 -32.47 1.37
N HIS A 8 3.27 -32.30 2.65
CA HIS A 8 2.58 -31.36 3.53
C HIS A 8 2.95 -29.89 3.26
N GLN A 9 4.18 -29.61 2.84
CA GLN A 9 4.57 -28.23 2.51
C GLN A 9 4.00 -27.79 1.17
N GLU A 10 3.91 -28.69 0.19
CA GLU A 10 3.37 -28.38 -1.13
C GLU A 10 1.85 -28.13 -1.08
N THR A 11 1.11 -28.93 -0.32
CA THR A 11 -0.33 -28.75 -0.12
C THR A 11 -0.68 -27.46 0.63
N ASP A 12 0.07 -27.08 1.66
CA ASP A 12 -0.10 -25.80 2.36
C ASP A 12 0.21 -24.58 1.46
N ASN A 13 1.26 -24.67 0.64
CA ASN A 13 1.66 -23.60 -0.29
C ASN A 13 0.66 -23.40 -1.43
N VAL A 14 0.08 -24.48 -1.97
CA VAL A 14 -0.96 -24.42 -3.00
C VAL A 14 -2.24 -23.81 -2.44
N ASN A 15 -2.62 -24.16 -1.22
CA ASN A 15 -3.78 -23.57 -0.53
C ASN A 15 -3.58 -22.07 -0.28
N GLU A 16 -2.40 -21.67 0.20
CA GLU A 16 -2.09 -20.26 0.46
C GLU A 16 -2.09 -19.40 -0.80
N SER A 17 -1.52 -19.91 -1.90
CA SER A 17 -1.51 -19.20 -3.18
C SER A 17 -2.93 -18.94 -3.69
N ARG A 18 -3.82 -19.92 -3.57
CA ARG A 18 -5.23 -19.79 -3.98
C ARG A 18 -6.00 -18.80 -3.10
N LEU A 19 -5.76 -18.82 -1.79
CA LEU A 19 -6.34 -17.83 -0.85
C LEU A 19 -5.83 -16.42 -1.15
N LEU A 20 -4.54 -16.28 -1.43
CA LEU A 20 -3.93 -15.00 -1.76
C LEU A 20 -4.48 -14.47 -3.08
N GLU A 21 -4.60 -15.31 -4.11
CA GLU A 21 -5.21 -14.93 -5.38
C GLU A 21 -6.65 -14.41 -5.19
N ALA A 22 -7.46 -15.13 -4.42
CA ALA A 22 -8.83 -14.75 -4.09
C ALA A 22 -8.90 -13.41 -3.33
N TYR A 23 -7.91 -13.13 -2.46
CA TYR A 23 -7.83 -11.87 -1.72
C TYR A 23 -7.32 -10.71 -2.58
N ILE A 24 -6.31 -10.94 -3.42
CA ILE A 24 -5.66 -9.89 -4.22
C ILE A 24 -6.51 -9.47 -5.42
N GLN A 25 -7.22 -10.43 -6.04
CA GLN A 25 -8.12 -10.27 -7.20
C GLN A 25 -7.47 -9.54 -8.39
N LYS A 26 -6.15 -9.66 -8.52
CA LYS A 26 -5.34 -9.02 -9.57
C LYS A 26 -4.21 -9.97 -9.99
N PRO A 27 -4.44 -10.84 -11.00
CA PRO A 27 -3.45 -11.85 -11.40
C PRO A 27 -2.12 -11.21 -11.82
N GLU A 28 -2.17 -10.04 -12.44
CA GLU A 28 -0.98 -9.31 -12.89
C GLU A 28 -0.07 -8.81 -11.76
N LYS A 29 -0.57 -8.76 -10.52
CA LYS A 29 0.20 -8.37 -9.33
C LYS A 29 0.47 -9.54 -8.39
N MET A 30 0.08 -10.76 -8.76
CA MET A 30 0.16 -11.93 -7.89
C MET A 30 1.61 -12.21 -7.47
N SER A 31 2.53 -12.23 -8.42
CA SER A 31 3.96 -12.47 -8.17
C SER A 31 4.60 -11.45 -7.23
N PHE A 32 4.13 -10.20 -7.23
CA PHE A 32 4.59 -9.17 -6.30
C PHE A 32 4.19 -9.51 -4.86
N TYR A 33 2.92 -9.84 -4.64
CA TYR A 33 2.40 -10.15 -3.30
C TYR A 33 2.90 -11.49 -2.78
N GLN A 34 3.10 -12.50 -3.63
CA GLN A 34 3.73 -13.78 -3.27
C GLN A 34 5.14 -13.55 -2.71
N LYS A 35 6.00 -12.85 -3.45
CA LYS A 35 7.36 -12.52 -2.99
C LYS A 35 7.37 -11.72 -1.69
N GLY A 36 6.41 -10.80 -1.53
CA GLY A 36 6.23 -10.05 -0.29
C GLY A 36 5.84 -10.95 0.89
N LEU A 37 4.92 -11.88 0.65
CA LEU A 37 4.41 -12.81 1.65
C LEU A 37 5.48 -13.78 2.12
N GLU A 38 6.18 -14.44 1.19
CA GLU A 38 7.34 -15.30 1.46
C GLU A 38 8.41 -14.57 2.29
N LYS A 39 8.68 -13.31 1.95
CA LYS A 39 9.62 -12.48 2.70
C LYS A 39 9.14 -12.22 4.12
N MET A 40 7.85 -12.00 4.33
CA MET A 40 7.27 -11.67 5.65
C MET A 40 7.01 -12.88 6.54
N GLN A 41 6.86 -14.09 5.98
CA GLN A 41 6.60 -15.35 6.69
C GLN A 41 7.85 -16.17 7.00
N GLN A 42 9.03 -15.55 7.05
CA GLN A 42 10.26 -16.26 7.35
C GLN A 42 10.33 -16.70 8.82
N ALA A 43 10.82 -17.93 9.04
CA ALA A 43 10.99 -18.56 10.37
C ALA A 43 9.66 -18.78 11.13
N GLY A 44 8.55 -18.98 10.42
CA GLY A 44 7.25 -19.32 11.02
C GLY A 44 6.54 -18.18 11.74
N VAL A 45 7.11 -16.96 11.72
CA VAL A 45 6.52 -15.76 12.32
C VAL A 45 6.26 -14.74 11.23
N PHE A 46 5.01 -14.27 11.12
CA PHE A 46 4.67 -13.17 10.22
C PHE A 46 5.18 -11.85 10.79
N GLY A 47 6.13 -11.21 10.10
CA GLY A 47 6.79 -10.00 10.56
C GLY A 47 6.92 -8.91 9.50
N PHE A 48 7.14 -7.67 9.95
CA PHE A 48 7.41 -6.56 9.04
C PHE A 48 8.73 -6.78 8.31
N ARG A 49 8.68 -6.79 6.98
CA ARG A 49 9.87 -6.75 6.12
C ARG A 49 9.68 -5.73 5.02
N TRP A 50 10.75 -5.00 4.72
CA TRP A 50 10.74 -4.00 3.67
C TRP A 50 10.40 -4.60 2.30
N HIS A 51 9.31 -4.16 1.68
CA HIS A 51 8.87 -4.64 0.37
C HIS A 51 8.33 -3.47 -0.47
N TRP A 52 9.21 -2.96 -1.34
CA TRP A 52 9.01 -1.72 -2.06
C TRP A 52 7.86 -1.78 -3.07
N SER A 53 6.94 -0.81 -3.00
CA SER A 53 5.91 -0.58 -4.00
C SER A 53 6.03 0.82 -4.57
N TRP A 54 6.31 0.92 -5.87
CA TRP A 54 6.30 2.21 -6.58
C TRP A 54 4.95 2.90 -6.53
N TRP A 55 3.86 2.13 -6.56
CA TRP A 55 2.52 2.68 -6.49
C TRP A 55 2.24 3.25 -5.09
N ALA A 56 2.72 2.59 -4.04
CA ALA A 56 2.67 3.12 -2.68
C ALA A 56 3.57 4.35 -2.47
N PHE A 57 4.70 4.42 -3.16
CA PHE A 57 5.59 5.57 -3.06
C PHE A 57 4.89 6.85 -3.54
N PHE A 58 4.34 6.83 -4.76
CA PHE A 58 3.68 8.01 -5.34
C PHE A 58 2.27 8.26 -4.78
N PHE A 59 1.53 7.19 -4.48
CA PHE A 59 0.11 7.26 -4.15
C PHE A 59 -0.20 6.71 -2.75
N GLY A 60 0.73 6.78 -1.79
CA GLY A 60 0.71 6.09 -0.49
C GLY A 60 -0.65 5.81 0.15
N TRP A 61 -1.36 6.85 0.59
CA TRP A 61 -2.67 6.68 1.22
C TRP A 61 -3.73 6.14 0.23
N ALA A 62 -3.70 6.62 -1.02
CA ALA A 62 -4.62 6.18 -2.07
C ALA A 62 -4.38 4.72 -2.46
N PHE A 63 -3.15 4.22 -2.40
CA PHE A 63 -2.83 2.80 -2.62
C PHE A 63 -3.46 1.92 -1.54
N LEU A 64 -3.27 2.29 -0.28
CA LEU A 64 -3.84 1.56 0.85
C LEU A 64 -5.37 1.60 0.79
N LEU A 65 -5.95 2.76 0.46
CA LEU A 65 -7.39 2.93 0.30
C LEU A 65 -7.94 2.10 -0.87
N TYR A 66 -7.25 2.09 -2.00
CA TYR A 66 -7.57 1.27 -3.17
C TYR A 66 -7.64 -0.22 -2.79
N ARG A 67 -6.78 -0.69 -1.88
CA ARG A 67 -6.74 -2.07 -1.38
C ARG A 67 -7.60 -2.32 -0.13
N LYS A 68 -8.55 -1.41 0.16
CA LYS A 68 -9.48 -1.48 1.29
C LYS A 68 -8.80 -1.49 2.67
N ALA A 69 -7.55 -1.03 2.76
CA ALA A 69 -6.83 -0.88 4.02
C ALA A 69 -7.09 0.52 4.61
N TYR A 70 -8.35 0.79 5.01
CA TYR A 70 -8.83 2.12 5.40
C TYR A 70 -8.04 2.75 6.55
N LEU A 71 -7.80 1.99 7.63
CA LEU A 71 -7.12 2.51 8.81
C LEU A 71 -5.64 2.83 8.53
N PRO A 72 -4.85 1.93 7.89
CA PRO A 72 -3.52 2.27 7.38
C PRO A 72 -3.51 3.43 6.38
N ALA A 73 -4.52 3.53 5.51
CA ALA A 73 -4.61 4.63 4.54
C ALA A 73 -4.74 5.98 5.23
N LEU A 74 -5.63 6.07 6.23
CA LEU A 74 -5.80 7.28 7.03
C LEU A 74 -4.52 7.63 7.80
N GLY A 75 -3.88 6.62 8.41
CA GLY A 75 -2.60 6.78 9.08
C GLY A 75 -1.50 7.30 8.13
N ALA A 76 -1.40 6.73 6.93
CA ALA A 76 -0.43 7.17 5.92
C ALA A 76 -0.70 8.61 5.45
N PHE A 77 -1.97 9.01 5.29
CA PHE A 77 -2.35 10.37 4.91
C PHE A 77 -1.85 11.39 5.95
N PHE A 78 -2.20 11.21 7.23
CA PHE A 78 -1.76 12.12 8.29
C PHE A 78 -0.26 12.06 8.51
N PHE A 79 0.35 10.89 8.44
CA PHE A 79 1.79 10.73 8.59
C PHE A 79 2.57 11.54 7.54
N VAL A 80 2.20 11.43 6.27
CA VAL A 80 2.83 12.21 5.19
C VAL A 80 2.51 13.70 5.33
N ALA A 81 1.29 14.08 5.70
CA ALA A 81 0.90 15.47 5.90
C ALA A 81 1.71 16.15 7.02
N VAL A 82 1.89 15.48 8.17
CA VAL A 82 2.69 15.99 9.29
C VAL A 82 4.17 16.10 8.90
N LEU A 83 4.73 15.09 8.22
CA LEU A 83 6.11 15.15 7.77
C LEU A 83 6.35 16.24 6.72
N SER A 84 5.32 16.68 6.00
CA SER A 84 5.43 17.75 5.01
C SER A 84 5.71 19.13 5.62
N ILE A 85 5.57 19.28 6.94
CA ILE A 85 5.95 20.51 7.67
C ILE A 85 7.47 20.70 7.68
N ILE A 86 8.24 19.60 7.65
CA ILE A 86 9.70 19.62 7.66
C ILE A 86 10.19 19.70 6.20
N PRO A 87 11.19 20.54 5.88
CA PRO A 87 11.82 20.53 4.56
C PRO A 87 12.24 19.11 4.16
N PHE A 88 11.82 18.66 2.97
CA PHE A 88 12.02 17.30 2.45
C PHE A 88 11.38 16.16 3.26
N GLY A 89 10.69 16.42 4.37
CA GLY A 89 10.03 15.39 5.17
C GLY A 89 8.93 14.64 4.40
N PHE A 90 8.28 15.31 3.45
CA PHE A 90 7.36 14.68 2.51
C PHE A 90 8.01 13.49 1.76
N LEU A 91 9.25 13.64 1.27
CA LEU A 91 9.97 12.57 0.56
C LEU A 91 10.29 11.40 1.50
N ILE A 92 10.71 11.68 2.73
CA ILE A 92 10.93 10.65 3.75
C ILE A 92 9.62 9.88 4.00
N GLY A 93 8.51 10.60 4.14
CA GLY A 93 7.18 10.01 4.28
C GLY A 93 6.82 9.08 3.13
N MET A 94 7.03 9.52 1.89
CA MET A 94 6.80 8.70 0.68
C MET A 94 7.66 7.42 0.67
N ILE A 95 8.94 7.51 1.05
CA ILE A 95 9.83 6.34 1.11
C ILE A 95 9.31 5.33 2.15
N VAL A 96 8.98 5.80 3.35
CA VAL A 96 8.46 4.96 4.44
C VAL A 96 7.17 4.27 4.02
N VAL A 97 6.22 5.00 3.45
CA VAL A 97 4.95 4.42 2.97
C VAL A 97 5.19 3.48 1.78
N GLY A 98 6.10 3.85 0.88
CA GLY A 98 6.51 3.05 -0.28
C GLY A 98 7.01 1.64 0.10
N GLY A 99 7.80 1.55 1.17
CA GLY A 99 8.33 0.27 1.66
C GLY A 99 7.42 -0.51 2.61
N SER A 100 6.48 0.17 3.27
CA SER A 100 5.64 -0.41 4.32
C SER A 100 4.19 -0.71 3.93
N ALA A 101 3.65 -0.07 2.89
CA ALA A 101 2.24 -0.24 2.53
C ALA A 101 1.88 -1.69 2.18
N SER A 102 2.76 -2.39 1.47
CA SER A 102 2.59 -3.81 1.12
C SER A 102 2.45 -4.69 2.36
N TYR A 103 3.16 -4.36 3.45
CA TYR A 103 3.04 -5.08 4.71
C TYR A 103 1.65 -4.97 5.30
N PHE A 104 1.01 -3.79 5.31
CA PHE A 104 -0.34 -3.66 5.85
C PHE A 104 -1.37 -4.49 5.07
N ILE A 105 -1.19 -4.61 3.75
CA ILE A 105 -2.06 -5.43 2.90
C ILE A 105 -1.88 -6.92 3.22
N LEU A 106 -0.63 -7.37 3.30
CA LEU A 106 -0.28 -8.77 3.57
C LEU A 106 -0.56 -9.17 5.03
N LYS A 107 -0.39 -8.25 5.97
CA LYS A 107 -0.76 -8.46 7.38
C LYS A 107 -2.25 -8.71 7.50
N ARG A 108 -3.07 -7.88 6.86
CA ARG A 108 -4.53 -8.08 6.83
C ARG A 108 -4.93 -9.41 6.18
N PHE A 109 -4.24 -9.80 5.11
CA PHE A 109 -4.42 -11.14 4.52
C PHE A 109 -4.10 -12.25 5.52
N ASN A 110 -2.94 -12.18 6.18
CA ASN A 110 -2.50 -13.19 7.15
C ASN A 110 -3.43 -13.26 8.37
N ASP A 111 -3.86 -12.12 8.90
CA ASP A 111 -4.81 -12.03 10.01
C ASP A 111 -6.16 -12.66 9.61
N LEU A 112 -6.64 -12.40 8.39
CA LEU A 112 -7.86 -13.02 7.88
C LEU A 112 -7.70 -14.53 7.66
N LYS A 113 -6.56 -14.97 7.10
CA LYS A 113 -6.23 -16.39 6.89
C LYS A 113 -6.30 -17.19 8.18
N ASN A 114 -5.82 -16.61 9.27
CA ASN A 114 -5.73 -17.25 10.59
C ASN A 114 -7.04 -17.22 11.38
N THR A 115 -7.96 -16.30 11.04
CA THR A 115 -9.26 -16.18 11.70
C THR A 115 -10.35 -17.00 11.02
N LEU A 116 -10.21 -17.25 9.72
CA LEU A 116 -11.15 -18.07 8.95
C LEU A 116 -11.04 -19.55 9.33
N LYS A 117 -12.16 -20.12 9.76
CA LYS A 117 -12.35 -21.56 10.00
C LYS A 117 -13.32 -22.12 8.96
N GLY A 118 -13.23 -23.41 8.68
CA GLY A 118 -14.13 -24.10 7.76
C GLY A 118 -13.39 -24.74 6.59
N THR A 119 -14.16 -25.12 5.57
CA THR A 119 -13.65 -25.73 4.34
C THR A 119 -12.82 -24.75 3.52
N GLU A 120 -11.97 -25.27 2.63
CA GLU A 120 -11.16 -24.42 1.74
C GLU A 120 -12.02 -23.48 0.90
N GLU A 121 -13.15 -23.96 0.38
CA GLU A 121 -14.06 -23.15 -0.45
C GLU A 121 -14.69 -21.99 0.32
N GLU A 122 -15.08 -22.23 1.58
CA GLU A 122 -15.60 -21.17 2.46
C GLU A 122 -14.52 -20.12 2.75
N ARG A 123 -13.28 -20.55 2.98
CA ARG A 123 -12.13 -19.66 3.20
C ARG A 123 -11.83 -18.83 1.95
N VAL A 124 -11.84 -19.44 0.77
CA VAL A 124 -11.65 -18.76 -0.52
C VAL A 124 -12.77 -17.73 -0.77
N LYS A 125 -14.03 -18.11 -0.54
CA LYS A 125 -15.17 -17.21 -0.68
C LYS A 125 -15.09 -16.02 0.28
N ALA A 126 -14.66 -16.25 1.52
CA ALA A 126 -14.43 -15.18 2.49
C ALA A 126 -13.27 -14.26 2.08
N MET A 127 -12.14 -14.82 1.63
CA MET A 127 -11.02 -14.04 1.07
C MET A 127 -11.46 -13.17 -0.09
N TYR A 128 -12.31 -13.69 -0.98
CA TYR A 128 -12.88 -12.93 -2.08
C TYR A 128 -13.81 -11.79 -1.61
N ALA A 129 -14.61 -12.00 -0.58
CA ALA A 129 -15.50 -10.97 -0.05
C ALA A 129 -14.75 -9.81 0.62
N PHE A 130 -13.73 -10.13 1.43
CA PHE A 130 -12.97 -9.12 2.18
C PHE A 130 -11.84 -8.46 1.38
N GLY A 131 -11.31 -9.17 0.39
CA GLY A 131 -10.25 -8.72 -0.50
C GLY A 131 -10.72 -7.75 -1.59
N GLY A 132 -9.96 -7.71 -2.67
CA GLY A 132 -10.23 -6.90 -3.85
C GLY A 132 -9.81 -5.45 -3.72
N PHE A 133 -10.44 -4.59 -4.53
CA PHE A 133 -10.04 -3.19 -4.66
C PHE A 133 -11.21 -2.28 -5.01
N HIS A 134 -11.02 -0.97 -4.82
CA HIS A 134 -12.00 0.05 -5.16
C HIS A 134 -11.50 0.94 -6.30
N THR A 135 -12.06 0.76 -7.49
CA THR A 135 -11.68 1.53 -8.69
C THR A 135 -11.99 3.02 -8.59
N TRP A 136 -13.04 3.41 -7.86
CA TRP A 136 -13.38 4.81 -7.63
C TRP A 136 -12.23 5.61 -6.99
N VAL A 137 -11.37 4.94 -6.21
CA VAL A 137 -10.22 5.55 -5.54
C VAL A 137 -9.22 6.09 -6.56
N ILE A 138 -9.09 5.47 -7.74
CA ILE A 138 -8.21 5.95 -8.81
C ILE A 138 -8.67 7.33 -9.29
N TRP A 139 -9.97 7.50 -9.53
CA TRP A 139 -10.54 8.77 -9.95
C TRP A 139 -10.48 9.82 -8.84
N ALA A 140 -10.78 9.44 -7.60
CA ALA A 140 -10.66 10.33 -6.45
C ALA A 140 -9.22 10.81 -6.25
N ALA A 141 -8.24 9.91 -6.36
CA ALA A 141 -6.82 10.24 -6.30
C ALA A 141 -6.43 11.15 -7.47
N ALA A 142 -6.83 10.84 -8.70
CA ALA A 142 -6.52 11.66 -9.87
C ALA A 142 -7.01 13.10 -9.68
N ILE A 143 -8.27 13.30 -9.26
CA ILE A 143 -8.82 14.63 -8.97
C ILE A 143 -8.00 15.32 -7.87
N PHE A 144 -7.74 14.64 -6.76
CA PHE A 144 -7.00 15.21 -5.63
C PHE A 144 -5.58 15.66 -6.01
N TYR A 145 -4.83 14.82 -6.74
CA TYR A 145 -3.48 15.15 -7.16
C TYR A 145 -3.46 16.23 -8.25
N THR A 146 -4.43 16.23 -9.18
CA THR A 146 -4.57 17.31 -10.17
C THR A 146 -4.84 18.65 -9.49
N LEU A 147 -5.76 18.71 -8.51
CA LEU A 147 -6.02 19.93 -7.76
C LEU A 147 -4.79 20.38 -6.98
N THR A 148 -4.12 19.46 -6.30
CA THR A 148 -2.88 19.75 -5.56
C THR A 148 -1.80 20.32 -6.48
N PHE A 149 -1.63 19.73 -7.68
CA PHE A 149 -0.69 20.23 -8.67
C PHE A 149 -1.04 21.64 -9.16
N ILE A 150 -2.31 21.90 -9.50
CA ILE A 150 -2.76 23.25 -9.90
C ILE A 150 -2.49 24.26 -8.79
N THR A 151 -2.82 23.94 -7.54
CA THR A 151 -2.57 24.85 -6.40
C THR A 151 -1.09 25.12 -6.19
N ALA A 152 -0.22 24.11 -6.36
CA ALA A 152 1.22 24.29 -6.29
C ALA A 152 1.73 25.22 -7.40
N VAL A 153 1.29 25.02 -8.65
CA VAL A 153 1.67 25.88 -9.79
C VAL A 153 1.21 27.32 -9.57
N VAL A 154 -0.05 27.55 -9.17
CA VAL A 154 -0.57 28.89 -8.87
C VAL A 154 0.22 29.55 -7.75
N SER A 155 0.55 28.82 -6.68
CA SER A 155 1.33 29.34 -5.56
C SER A 155 2.72 29.79 -6.00
N LEU A 156 3.39 29.04 -6.88
CA LEU A 156 4.68 29.41 -7.46
C LEU A 156 4.59 30.71 -8.29
N PHE A 157 3.54 30.88 -9.10
CA PHE A 157 3.33 32.11 -9.85
C PHE A 157 3.09 33.31 -8.94
N VAL A 158 2.28 33.16 -7.89
CA VAL A 158 1.99 34.24 -6.93
C VAL A 158 3.25 34.64 -6.17
N ILE A 159 4.04 33.68 -5.69
CA ILE A 159 5.32 33.95 -5.01
C ILE A 159 6.29 34.64 -5.97
N GLY A 160 6.42 34.16 -7.21
CA GLY A 160 7.28 34.77 -8.22
C GLY A 160 6.87 36.21 -8.55
N ALA A 161 5.57 36.48 -8.70
CA ALA A 161 5.05 37.82 -8.93
C ALA A 161 5.32 38.76 -7.73
N ALA A 162 5.11 38.27 -6.50
CA ALA A 162 5.39 39.03 -5.29
C ALA A 162 6.88 39.39 -5.18
N MET A 163 7.79 38.44 -5.45
CA MET A 163 9.23 38.68 -5.48
C MET A 163 9.64 39.71 -6.53
N ASN A 164 9.01 39.69 -7.71
CA ASN A 164 9.29 40.68 -8.77
C ASN A 164 8.76 42.08 -8.43
N SER A 165 7.60 42.18 -7.76
CA SER A 165 7.00 43.47 -7.35
C SER A 165 7.68 44.12 -6.13
N GLY A 166 8.46 43.36 -5.36
CA GLY A 166 9.15 43.82 -4.14
C GLY A 166 10.59 44.29 -4.35
N SER A 167 11.11 44.32 -5.58
CA SER A 167 12.45 44.86 -5.89
C SER A 167 12.46 46.40 -5.81
N PRO A 168 13.25 47.02 -4.90
CA PRO A 168 13.48 48.47 -4.92
C PRO A 168 14.46 48.91 -6.01
N TYR A 169 15.07 47.96 -6.73
CA TYR A 169 16.04 48.22 -7.79
C TYR A 169 15.46 47.75 -9.13
N GLY A 170 14.44 48.47 -9.58
CA GLY A 170 14.07 48.52 -10.99
C GLY A 170 14.91 49.59 -11.70
N TYR A 171 16.08 49.18 -12.18
CA TYR A 171 16.78 49.76 -13.34
C TYR A 171 17.21 48.60 -14.24
#